data_AF-D7FT99-F1
#
_entry.id   AF-D7FT99-F1
#
_cell.length_a   1.000
_cell.length_b   1.000
_cell.length_c   1.000
_cell.angle_alpha   90.00
_cell.angle_beta   90.00
_cell.angle_gamma   90.00
#
_symmetry.space_group_name_H-M   'P 1'
#
loop_
_entity.id
_entity.type
_entity.pdbx_description
1 polymer ?
#
loop_
_entity_poly.entity_id
_entity_poly.type
_entity_poly.pdbx_seq_one_letter_code
_entity_poly.pdbx_strand_id
1 'polypeptide(L)'
;MVANRSPACSCASEQRLLERTVVEFKRRYDGDNVDVEGCKITEGNQGTTCSVQIEVDEFMKPPIYVYYELNNYFQNHRRYVKSRSSLQLLGEAVEPDENCEPLERTTVGGEIMDLNPCGLIANSMFNDIIQLTTEGVTMSEKDISWESDRETRFKQPPGFTFAECSADTSCSDCLGGSKYSSCGDHTDESTGTEYKFWYPDDETTQFLYETYPEVVSPIEGVLNEHFIVWMRTAGLPRFRKLYGRIDEQIEAPQVLTFNITANFFVGDFSGEKSLVVSNLSLMGARNPYLGIAYIALGSLSLAIGLAFLIKHLSNPRKLGDTRFLVWKDTTL
;
A
#
# COMPACT_ATOMS: atom_id res chain seq x y z
N MET A 1 17.36 18.68 -62.05
CA MET A 1 16.33 18.44 -61.03
C MET A 1 16.64 17.13 -60.33
N VAL A 2 17.31 17.20 -59.18
CA VAL A 2 17.66 16.04 -58.36
C VAL A 2 16.59 15.96 -57.28
N ALA A 3 15.74 14.93 -57.33
CA ALA A 3 14.74 14.67 -56.32
C ALA A 3 15.41 13.99 -55.13
N ASN A 4 15.61 14.74 -54.04
CA ASN A 4 16.03 14.20 -52.75
C ASN A 4 14.86 13.39 -52.16
N ARG A 5 15.03 12.08 -52.02
CA ARG A 5 14.14 11.23 -51.21
C ARG A 5 14.64 11.27 -49.77
N SER A 6 13.88 11.91 -48.90
CA SER A 6 14.02 11.79 -47.45
C SER A 6 13.81 10.33 -47.03
N PRO A 7 14.63 9.75 -46.12
CA PRO A 7 14.33 8.45 -45.56
C PRO A 7 13.15 8.60 -44.60
N ALA A 8 12.15 7.75 -44.78
CA ALA A 8 11.04 7.62 -43.87
C ALA A 8 11.57 7.30 -42.46
N CYS A 9 11.33 8.20 -41.50
CA CYS A 9 11.45 7.88 -40.08
C CYS A 9 10.59 6.65 -39.80
N SER A 10 11.19 5.66 -39.13
CA SER A 10 10.58 4.39 -38.81
C SER A 10 9.40 4.56 -37.83
N CYS A 11 8.16 4.31 -38.27
CA CYS A 11 7.03 4.10 -37.34
C CYS A 11 7.22 2.86 -36.43
N ALA A 12 8.23 2.02 -36.68
CA ALA A 12 8.56 0.86 -35.86
C ALA A 12 9.08 1.24 -34.45
N SER A 13 9.64 2.44 -34.26
CA SER A 13 10.08 2.92 -32.94
C SER A 13 8.91 3.44 -32.10
N GLU A 14 7.85 3.98 -32.71
CA GLU A 14 6.66 4.45 -32.00
C GLU A 14 5.72 3.29 -31.61
N GLN A 15 5.65 2.21 -32.40
CA GLN A 15 4.87 1.03 -32.03
C GLN A 15 5.48 0.22 -30.87
N ARG A 16 6.78 0.39 -30.59
CA ARG A 16 7.44 -0.19 -29.41
C ARG A 16 7.01 0.47 -28.09
N LEU A 17 6.49 1.69 -28.13
CA LEU A 17 5.99 2.42 -26.95
C LEU A 17 4.65 1.86 -26.40
N LEU A 18 4.00 0.95 -27.14
CA LEU A 18 2.74 0.30 -26.72
C LEU A 18 2.94 -1.11 -26.15
N GLU A 19 4.14 -1.70 -26.26
CA GLU A 19 4.51 -2.91 -25.53
C GLU A 19 4.85 -2.52 -24.07
N ARG A 20 3.78 -2.28 -23.30
CA ARG A 20 3.80 -1.91 -21.87
C ARG A 20 4.33 -3.05 -21.01
N THR A 21 5.62 -3.35 -21.08
CA THR A 21 6.26 -4.24 -20.12
C THR A 21 6.30 -3.53 -18.77
N VAL A 22 5.69 -4.17 -17.77
CA VAL A 22 5.86 -3.72 -16.39
C VAL A 22 7.31 -3.98 -16.00
N VAL A 23 8.02 -2.90 -15.68
CA VAL A 23 9.37 -2.92 -15.14
C VAL A 23 9.24 -2.83 -13.63
N GLU A 24 9.89 -3.74 -12.93
CA GLU A 24 9.85 -3.84 -11.47
C GLU A 24 11.25 -4.15 -10.95
N PHE A 25 11.71 -3.30 -10.04
CA PHE A 25 12.94 -3.51 -9.30
C PHE A 25 12.61 -3.76 -7.83
N LYS A 26 13.32 -4.70 -7.21
CA LYS A 26 13.14 -5.05 -5.81
C LYS A 26 14.50 -5.15 -5.13
N ARG A 27 14.63 -4.56 -3.95
CA ARG A 27 15.79 -4.70 -3.06
C ARG A 27 15.34 -5.06 -1.66
N ARG A 28 15.87 -6.15 -1.10
CA ARG A 28 15.66 -6.55 0.29
C ARG A 28 16.63 -5.79 1.19
N TYR A 29 16.09 -5.07 2.18
CA TYR A 29 16.89 -4.28 3.12
C TYR A 29 16.81 -4.80 4.57
N ASP A 30 15.92 -5.74 4.88
CA ASP A 30 15.87 -6.41 6.19
C ASP A 30 15.41 -7.89 6.05
N GLY A 31 15.73 -8.70 7.05
CA GLY A 31 15.51 -10.15 7.10
C GLY A 31 16.78 -10.96 6.86
N ASP A 32 16.62 -12.18 6.35
CA ASP A 32 17.73 -13.04 5.95
C ASP A 32 18.12 -12.80 4.48
N ASN A 33 19.40 -13.01 4.13
CA ASN A 33 19.94 -12.78 2.79
C ASN A 33 19.64 -11.36 2.25
N VAL A 34 20.11 -10.34 2.98
CA VAL A 34 19.84 -8.93 2.66
C VAL A 34 20.68 -8.48 1.45
N ASP A 35 20.10 -7.67 0.56
CA ASP A 35 20.79 -7.10 -0.61
C ASP A 35 21.61 -5.84 -0.24
N VAL A 36 21.22 -5.16 0.85
CA VAL A 36 21.82 -3.92 1.36
C VAL A 36 22.32 -4.11 2.79
N GLU A 37 23.63 -4.05 2.98
CA GLU A 37 24.23 -4.14 4.31
C GLU A 37 23.92 -2.89 5.16
N GLY A 38 23.75 -3.07 6.47
CA GLY A 38 23.53 -1.97 7.43
C GLY A 38 22.08 -1.54 7.67
N CYS A 39 21.13 -1.97 6.82
CA CYS A 39 19.70 -1.68 7.02
C CYS A 39 18.96 -2.65 7.96
N LYS A 40 19.52 -3.84 8.19
CA LYS A 40 18.93 -4.88 9.05
C LYS A 40 18.87 -4.40 10.49
N ILE A 41 17.69 -4.42 11.11
CA ILE A 41 17.57 -4.08 12.52
C ILE A 41 18.12 -5.25 13.37
N THR A 42 19.04 -4.91 14.25
CA THR A 42 19.71 -5.73 15.27
C THR A 42 19.63 -5.00 16.61
N GLU A 43 20.08 -5.62 17.71
CA GLU A 43 20.11 -4.95 19.00
C GLU A 43 20.97 -3.67 18.93
N GLY A 44 20.32 -2.49 18.94
CA GLY A 44 20.99 -1.18 19.06
C GLY A 44 21.02 -0.29 17.81
N ASN A 45 20.48 -0.71 16.66
CA ASN A 45 20.41 0.15 15.46
C ASN A 45 18.97 0.46 15.00
N GLN A 46 17.96 0.20 15.84
CA GLN A 46 16.60 0.69 15.60
C GLN A 46 16.61 2.23 15.56
N GLY A 47 15.94 2.82 14.57
CA GLY A 47 15.95 4.27 14.33
C GLY A 47 17.17 4.76 13.55
N THR A 48 18.06 3.88 13.07
CA THR A 48 19.17 4.29 12.22
C THR A 48 18.76 4.38 10.75
N THR A 49 19.29 5.38 10.06
CA THR A 49 19.08 5.57 8.62
C THR A 49 20.14 4.81 7.82
N CYS A 50 19.70 4.07 6.80
CA CYS A 50 20.54 3.39 5.84
C CYS A 50 20.17 3.79 4.41
N SER A 51 21.08 3.62 3.45
CA SER A 51 20.84 4.00 2.05
C SER A 51 20.66 2.77 1.15
N VAL A 52 19.52 2.67 0.49
CA VAL A 52 19.18 1.63 -0.48
C VAL A 52 19.26 2.21 -1.89
N GLN A 53 20.08 1.60 -2.75
CA GLN A 53 20.23 2.00 -4.15
C GLN A 53 19.54 1.01 -5.09
N ILE A 54 18.73 1.53 -6.01
CA ILE A 54 18.08 0.78 -7.07
C ILE A 54 18.64 1.26 -8.41
N GLU A 55 19.34 0.36 -9.09
CA GLU A 55 19.85 0.57 -10.45
C GLU A 55 18.71 0.30 -11.44
N VAL A 56 18.25 1.36 -12.10
CA VAL A 56 17.21 1.31 -13.12
C VAL A 56 17.90 1.20 -14.48
N ASP A 57 17.88 -0.01 -15.05
CA ASP A 57 18.48 -0.36 -16.34
C ASP A 57 17.48 -0.31 -17.52
N GLU A 58 16.20 -0.12 -17.23
CA GLU A 58 15.12 -0.02 -18.20
C GLU A 58 14.30 1.26 -17.99
N PHE A 59 13.89 1.91 -19.09
CA PHE A 59 13.05 3.10 -19.05
C PHE A 59 11.73 2.84 -18.32
N MET A 60 11.37 3.72 -17.38
CA MET A 60 10.11 3.64 -16.64
C MET A 60 9.19 4.82 -16.97
N LYS A 61 8.00 4.49 -17.48
CA LYS A 61 6.95 5.47 -17.75
C LYS A 61 6.16 5.80 -16.47
N PRO A 62 5.86 7.10 -16.20
CA PRO A 62 5.03 7.50 -15.06
C PRO A 62 3.54 7.12 -15.25
N PRO A 63 2.78 6.94 -14.16
CA PRO A 63 3.22 7.02 -12.77
C PRO A 63 4.03 5.78 -12.35
N ILE A 64 5.10 6.02 -11.59
CA ILE A 64 5.96 5.00 -11.01
C ILE A 64 5.62 4.91 -9.52
N TYR A 65 5.46 3.70 -9.02
CA TYR A 65 5.02 3.47 -7.65
C TYR A 65 6.13 2.85 -6.83
N VAL A 66 6.30 3.37 -5.61
CA VAL A 66 7.23 2.90 -4.60
C VAL A 66 6.42 2.16 -3.55
N TYR A 67 6.74 0.89 -3.31
CA TYR A 67 6.10 0.04 -2.33
C TYR A 67 7.12 -0.46 -1.32
N TYR A 68 6.68 -0.65 -0.08
CA TYR A 68 7.34 -1.60 0.81
C TYR A 68 6.64 -2.96 0.70
N GLU A 69 7.43 -4.03 0.68
CA GLU A 69 6.96 -5.41 0.73
C GLU A 69 7.37 -6.02 2.08
N LEU A 70 6.38 -6.57 2.78
CA LEU A 70 6.59 -7.38 3.98
C LEU A 70 6.37 -8.85 3.63
N ASN A 71 7.28 -9.70 4.10
CA ASN A 71 7.15 -11.15 4.03
C ASN A 71 7.01 -11.75 5.43
N ASN A 72 6.35 -12.91 5.48
CA ASN A 72 6.08 -13.66 6.70
C ASN A 72 5.29 -12.87 7.77
N TYR A 73 4.38 -11.99 7.34
CA TYR A 73 3.56 -11.17 8.22
C TYR A 73 2.06 -11.43 7.97
N PHE A 74 1.34 -11.98 8.94
CA PHE A 74 0.00 -12.55 8.73
C PHE A 74 -1.15 -11.57 9.01
N GLN A 75 -1.30 -10.53 8.18
CA GLN A 75 -2.45 -9.61 8.26
C GLN A 75 -3.81 -10.30 8.07
N ASN A 76 -3.83 -11.47 7.42
CA ASN A 76 -5.04 -12.25 7.17
C ASN A 76 -5.46 -13.15 8.34
N HIS A 77 -4.72 -13.14 9.46
CA HIS A 77 -5.09 -13.93 10.63
C HIS A 77 -6.43 -13.44 11.19
N ARG A 78 -7.38 -14.36 11.45
CA ARG A 78 -8.76 -14.01 11.84
C ARG A 78 -8.84 -13.04 13.01
N ARG A 79 -8.03 -13.23 14.06
CA ARG A 79 -8.00 -12.31 15.22
C ARG A 79 -7.42 -10.94 14.86
N TYR A 80 -6.42 -10.90 14.00
CA TYR A 80 -5.80 -9.66 13.55
C TYR A 80 -6.80 -8.81 12.75
N VAL A 81 -7.47 -9.40 11.75
CA VAL A 81 -8.46 -8.71 10.91
C VAL A 81 -9.65 -8.17 11.72
N LYS A 82 -10.03 -8.88 12.79
CA LYS A 82 -11.15 -8.49 13.64
C LYS A 82 -10.78 -7.38 14.64
N SER A 83 -9.50 -7.23 14.95
CA SER A 83 -9.00 -6.35 16.02
C SER A 83 -8.86 -4.90 15.56
N ARG A 84 -10.01 -4.22 15.46
CA ARG A 84 -10.17 -2.80 15.17
C ARG A 84 -11.59 -2.32 15.54
N SER A 85 -11.73 -1.05 15.91
CA SER A 85 -13.04 -0.39 16.04
C SER A 85 -13.36 0.38 14.76
N SER A 86 -14.48 0.06 14.11
CA SER A 86 -14.90 0.82 12.91
C SER A 86 -15.47 2.20 13.26
N LEU A 87 -16.06 2.33 14.45
CA LEU A 87 -16.67 3.59 14.90
C LEU A 87 -15.62 4.64 15.26
N GLN A 88 -14.53 4.23 15.92
CA GLN A 88 -13.39 5.12 16.18
C GLN A 88 -12.79 5.66 14.87
N LEU A 89 -12.61 4.79 13.87
CA LEU A 89 -12.10 5.19 12.56
C LEU A 89 -13.06 6.15 11.84
N LEU A 90 -14.37 6.01 12.05
CA LEU A 90 -15.39 6.91 11.51
C LEU A 90 -15.50 8.24 12.26
N GLY A 91 -14.69 8.46 13.30
CA GLY A 91 -14.72 9.68 14.12
C GLY A 91 -15.94 9.77 15.03
N GLU A 92 -16.56 8.64 15.36
CA GLU A 92 -17.66 8.58 16.32
C GLU A 92 -17.13 8.39 17.74
N ALA A 93 -17.85 8.91 18.74
CA ALA A 93 -17.51 8.69 20.15
C ALA A 93 -17.89 7.26 20.53
N VAL A 94 -16.95 6.50 21.08
CA VAL A 94 -17.18 5.09 21.39
C VAL A 94 -16.58 4.76 22.74
N GLU A 95 -17.35 4.00 23.53
CA GLU A 95 -16.82 3.19 24.62
C GLU A 95 -15.83 2.14 24.07
N PRO A 96 -14.98 1.55 24.93
CA PRO A 96 -14.08 0.47 24.53
C PRO A 96 -14.82 -0.66 23.81
N ASP A 97 -14.36 -1.00 22.60
CA ASP A 97 -14.94 -2.06 21.75
C ASP A 97 -14.22 -3.39 22.00
N GLU A 98 -14.93 -4.41 22.49
CA GLU A 98 -14.41 -5.76 22.72
C GLU A 98 -13.77 -6.40 21.48
N ASN A 99 -14.06 -5.90 20.27
CA ASN A 99 -13.38 -6.39 19.08
C ASN A 99 -11.90 -6.02 19.08
N CYS A 100 -11.48 -4.97 19.79
CA CYS A 100 -10.11 -4.49 19.85
C CYS A 100 -9.20 -5.28 20.78
N GLU A 101 -9.70 -6.27 21.52
CA GLU A 101 -8.85 -7.15 22.33
C GLU A 101 -7.64 -7.69 21.54
N PRO A 102 -6.44 -7.74 22.15
CA PRO A 102 -6.12 -7.33 23.52
C PRO A 102 -5.72 -5.84 23.66
N LEU A 103 -5.72 -5.06 22.57
CA LEU A 103 -5.18 -3.70 22.51
C LEU A 103 -6.29 -2.65 22.49
N GLU A 104 -7.16 -2.72 23.49
CA GLU A 104 -8.14 -1.67 23.79
C GLU A 104 -7.53 -0.53 24.60
N ARG A 105 -6.58 -0.89 25.48
CA ARG A 105 -5.96 0.02 26.44
C ARG A 105 -4.47 -0.20 26.50
N THR A 106 -3.77 0.83 26.95
CA THR A 106 -2.35 0.80 27.23
C THR A 106 -2.07 1.40 28.61
N THR A 107 -0.85 1.26 29.11
CA THR A 107 -0.42 1.88 30.36
C THR A 107 0.74 2.80 30.08
N VAL A 108 0.52 4.12 30.22
CA VAL A 108 1.54 5.15 30.02
C VAL A 108 1.75 5.85 31.35
N GLY A 109 2.99 5.91 31.84
CA GLY A 109 3.29 6.59 33.11
C GLY A 109 2.64 5.97 34.36
N GLY A 110 2.07 4.76 34.27
CA GLY A 110 1.33 4.11 35.36
C GLY A 110 -0.18 4.37 35.33
N GLU A 111 -0.67 5.16 34.39
CA GLU A 111 -2.09 5.43 34.17
C GLU A 111 -2.63 4.57 33.02
N ILE A 112 -3.89 4.14 33.14
CA ILE A 112 -4.56 3.35 32.12
C ILE A 112 -5.20 4.31 31.13
N MET A 113 -4.79 4.23 29.87
CA MET A 113 -5.33 5.04 28.78
C MET A 113 -6.01 4.16 27.73
N ASP A 114 -7.14 4.62 27.21
CA ASP A 114 -7.83 3.99 26.08
C ASP A 114 -7.08 4.28 24.78
N LEU A 115 -6.98 3.31 23.88
CA LEU A 115 -6.31 3.47 22.59
C LEU A 115 -7.30 3.99 21.54
N ASN A 116 -6.92 5.04 20.83
CA ASN A 116 -7.69 5.57 19.71
C ASN A 116 -6.80 5.89 18.48
N PRO A 117 -6.79 5.05 17.44
CA PRO A 117 -7.62 3.86 17.26
C PRO A 117 -7.08 2.62 17.99
N CYS A 118 -7.99 1.79 18.50
CA CYS A 118 -7.68 0.54 19.18
C CYS A 118 -7.45 -0.63 18.21
N GLY A 119 -6.83 -1.69 18.75
CA GLY A 119 -6.70 -2.99 18.10
C GLY A 119 -5.35 -3.28 17.47
N LEU A 120 -5.13 -4.55 17.14
CA LEU A 120 -3.85 -5.07 16.63
C LEU A 120 -3.42 -4.42 15.33
N ILE A 121 -4.37 -4.05 14.46
CA ILE A 121 -4.04 -3.49 13.15
C ILE A 121 -3.35 -2.13 13.30
N ALA A 122 -3.94 -1.21 14.08
CA ALA A 122 -3.37 0.11 14.30
C ALA A 122 -2.06 0.06 15.09
N ASN A 123 -1.99 -0.79 16.12
CA ASN A 123 -0.82 -0.92 17.00
C ASN A 123 0.37 -1.69 16.40
N SER A 124 0.25 -2.15 15.16
CA SER A 124 1.36 -2.78 14.44
C SER A 124 1.63 -2.12 13.10
N MET A 125 1.32 -0.83 13.00
CA MET A 125 1.57 -0.01 11.81
C MET A 125 3.04 -0.09 11.40
N PHE A 126 3.26 -0.22 10.11
CA PHE A 126 4.58 -0.10 9.52
C PHE A 126 5.11 1.33 9.73
N ASN A 127 6.27 1.45 10.37
CA ASN A 127 6.82 2.73 10.83
C ASN A 127 8.25 3.01 10.35
N ASP A 128 8.78 2.28 9.37
CA ASP A 128 10.01 2.72 8.68
C ASP A 128 9.70 3.98 7.87
N ILE A 129 10.64 4.92 7.84
CA ILE A 129 10.53 6.16 7.07
C ILE A 129 11.38 5.99 5.80
N ILE A 130 10.78 6.15 4.62
CA ILE A 130 11.44 5.95 3.33
C ILE A 130 11.48 7.30 2.59
N GLN A 131 12.67 7.85 2.38
CA GLN A 131 12.86 9.13 1.71
C GLN A 131 13.64 8.94 0.40
N LEU A 132 13.10 9.44 -0.71
CA LEU A 132 13.82 9.48 -1.98
C LEU A 132 14.77 10.70 -1.98
N THR A 133 16.08 10.45 -2.14
CA THR A 133 17.12 11.49 -2.09
C THR A 133 17.82 11.72 -3.43
N THR A 134 17.28 11.17 -4.51
CA THR A 134 17.86 11.32 -5.86
C THR A 134 17.56 12.71 -6.40
N GLU A 135 18.60 13.44 -6.79
CA GLU A 135 18.42 14.78 -7.37
C GLU A 135 17.55 14.74 -8.63
N GLY A 136 16.59 15.66 -8.72
CA GLY A 136 15.71 15.80 -9.88
C GLY A 136 14.56 14.81 -9.96
N VAL A 137 14.37 13.94 -8.97
CA VAL A 137 13.21 13.04 -8.87
C VAL A 137 12.53 13.25 -7.54
N THR A 138 11.25 13.60 -7.55
CA THR A 138 10.47 13.78 -6.33
C THR A 138 9.51 12.63 -6.12
N MET A 139 9.32 12.23 -4.87
CA MET A 139 8.32 11.23 -4.49
C MET A 139 7.19 11.95 -3.76
N SER A 140 5.97 11.80 -4.27
CA SER A 140 4.76 12.26 -3.62
C SER A 140 4.19 11.15 -2.75
N GLU A 141 3.93 11.46 -1.48
CA GLU A 141 3.26 10.57 -0.53
C GLU A 141 1.76 10.89 -0.41
N LYS A 142 1.24 11.75 -1.29
CA LYS A 142 -0.17 12.14 -1.39
C LYS A 142 -0.89 11.33 -2.47
N ASP A 143 -2.18 11.09 -2.26
CA ASP A 143 -3.04 10.26 -3.11
C ASP A 143 -2.58 8.81 -3.25
N ILE A 144 -2.03 8.23 -2.18
CA ILE A 144 -1.59 6.82 -2.14
C ILE A 144 -2.68 5.88 -1.62
N SER A 145 -3.68 6.42 -0.93
CA SER A 145 -4.85 5.70 -0.45
C SER A 145 -6.05 5.87 -1.38
N TRP A 146 -7.12 5.11 -1.13
CA TRP A 146 -8.34 5.25 -1.90
C TRP A 146 -9.09 6.51 -1.44
N GLU A 147 -9.49 7.35 -2.39
CA GLU A 147 -10.28 8.57 -2.12
C GLU A 147 -11.50 8.28 -1.26
N SER A 148 -12.22 7.19 -1.54
CA SER A 148 -13.37 6.75 -0.73
C SER A 148 -13.02 6.46 0.72
N ASP A 149 -11.82 5.93 1.00
CA ASP A 149 -11.39 5.66 2.37
C ASP A 149 -11.14 6.99 3.10
N ARG A 150 -10.43 7.93 2.47
CA ARG A 150 -10.16 9.28 3.00
C ARG A 150 -11.43 10.07 3.28
N GLU A 151 -12.41 9.98 2.38
CA GLU A 151 -13.62 10.81 2.48
C GLU A 151 -14.69 10.22 3.40
N THR A 152 -14.80 8.90 3.49
CA THR A 152 -15.97 8.27 4.13
C THR A 152 -15.66 7.33 5.29
N ARG A 153 -14.43 6.81 5.41
CA ARG A 153 -14.11 5.75 6.38
C ARG A 153 -13.19 6.19 7.51
N PHE A 154 -12.37 7.20 7.27
CA PHE A 154 -11.43 7.73 8.25
C PHE A 154 -11.83 9.17 8.57
N LYS A 155 -12.01 9.47 9.85
CA LYS A 155 -12.32 10.81 10.39
C LYS A 155 -11.66 10.97 11.75
N GLN A 156 -11.21 12.18 12.02
CA GLN A 156 -10.68 12.54 13.33
C GLN A 156 -11.76 12.41 14.42
N PRO A 157 -11.34 12.16 15.68
CA PRO A 157 -12.28 11.94 16.78
C PRO A 157 -13.18 13.16 17.02
N PRO A 158 -14.38 12.95 17.58
CA PRO A 158 -15.37 14.01 17.70
C PRO A 158 -14.91 15.07 18.69
N GLY A 159 -14.78 16.32 18.22
CA GLY A 159 -14.29 17.43 19.03
C GLY A 159 -12.84 17.80 18.76
N PHE A 160 -12.10 17.00 18.00
CA PHE A 160 -10.77 17.39 17.51
C PHE A 160 -10.84 18.73 16.76
N THR A 161 -9.92 19.64 17.09
CA THR A 161 -9.82 20.94 16.44
C THR A 161 -8.36 21.38 16.33
N PHE A 162 -8.05 22.08 15.25
CA PHE A 162 -6.72 22.65 15.02
C PHE A 162 -6.83 24.00 14.30
N ALA A 163 -5.80 24.81 14.43
CA ALA A 163 -5.64 26.08 13.72
C ALA A 163 -4.20 26.26 13.25
N GLU A 164 -4.05 26.86 12.07
CA GLU A 164 -2.77 27.29 11.53
C GLU A 164 -2.34 28.62 12.15
N CYS A 165 -1.11 28.68 12.66
CA CYS A 165 -0.50 29.87 13.19
C CYS A 165 -0.06 30.77 12.04
N SER A 166 -0.74 31.89 11.85
CA SER A 166 -0.43 32.90 10.84
C SER A 166 -0.25 34.27 11.48
N ALA A 167 0.34 35.22 10.76
CA ALA A 167 0.55 36.59 11.26
C ALA A 167 -0.75 37.29 11.75
N ASP A 168 -1.91 36.85 11.24
CA ASP A 168 -3.24 37.39 11.61
C ASP A 168 -3.92 36.60 12.74
N THR A 169 -3.44 35.38 13.07
CA THR A 169 -4.00 34.51 14.12
C THR A 169 -2.95 34.28 15.21
N SER A 170 -3.08 35.02 16.31
CA SER A 170 -2.19 34.89 17.47
C SER A 170 -2.27 33.49 18.08
N CYS A 171 -1.21 32.69 17.94
CA CYS A 171 -1.07 31.38 18.58
C CYS A 171 -0.72 31.41 20.09
N SER A 172 -0.85 32.58 20.73
CA SER A 172 -0.67 32.73 22.18
C SER A 172 -1.79 32.10 23.00
N ASP A 173 -3.01 32.10 22.45
CA ASP A 173 -4.21 31.68 23.17
C ASP A 173 -4.68 30.38 22.53
N CYS A 174 -4.47 29.24 23.20
CA CYS A 174 -4.86 27.91 22.72
C CYS A 174 -6.27 27.91 22.08
N LEU A 175 -6.31 28.02 20.74
CA LEU A 175 -7.53 28.09 19.93
C LEU A 175 -8.58 29.11 20.42
N GLY A 176 -8.14 30.20 21.08
CA GLY A 176 -8.97 31.34 21.45
C GLY A 176 -10.05 31.10 22.52
N GLY A 177 -9.96 30.06 23.36
CA GLY A 177 -10.99 29.77 24.36
C GLY A 177 -10.50 29.12 25.64
N SER A 178 -11.13 29.44 26.78
CA SER A 178 -10.87 28.81 28.08
C SER A 178 -11.17 27.31 28.12
N LYS A 179 -11.88 26.79 27.11
CA LYS A 179 -12.18 25.37 26.91
C LYS A 179 -10.96 24.55 26.48
N TYR A 180 -9.95 25.18 25.87
CA TYR A 180 -8.78 24.51 25.28
C TYR A 180 -7.50 24.85 26.05
N SER A 181 -7.57 24.96 27.38
CA SER A 181 -6.48 25.50 28.21
C SER A 181 -5.15 24.75 28.12
N SER A 182 -5.13 23.53 27.57
CA SER A 182 -3.92 22.77 27.22
C SER A 182 -4.03 22.34 25.75
N CYS A 183 -3.27 22.98 24.86
CA CYS A 183 -3.23 22.64 23.43
C CYS A 183 -1.82 22.22 23.02
N GLY A 184 -1.73 21.23 22.14
CA GLY A 184 -0.47 20.82 21.54
C GLY A 184 -0.01 21.78 20.44
N ASP A 185 1.29 21.81 20.19
CA ASP A 185 1.90 22.44 19.03
C ASP A 185 2.51 21.40 18.10
N HIS A 186 2.47 21.71 16.80
CA HIS A 186 3.09 20.92 15.76
C HIS A 186 3.60 21.84 14.66
N THR A 187 4.81 21.59 14.16
CA THR A 187 5.36 22.29 13.02
C THR A 187 5.54 21.30 11.89
N ASP A 188 4.95 21.59 10.73
CA ASP A 188 5.19 20.81 9.52
C ASP A 188 6.60 21.13 8.99
N GLU A 189 7.48 20.14 8.99
CA GLU A 189 8.87 20.27 8.58
C GLU A 189 9.01 20.63 7.09
N SER A 190 8.05 20.25 6.26
CA SER A 190 8.10 20.44 4.81
C SER A 190 7.72 21.86 4.40
N THR A 191 6.76 22.47 5.11
CA THR A 191 6.23 23.81 4.82
C THR A 191 6.75 24.87 5.79
N GLY A 192 7.23 24.47 6.96
CA GLY A 192 7.56 25.35 8.08
C GLY A 192 6.33 25.92 8.78
N THR A 193 5.14 25.41 8.47
CA THR A 193 3.88 25.93 9.03
C THR A 193 3.66 25.41 10.44
N GLU A 194 3.37 26.31 11.37
CA GLU A 194 3.05 25.99 12.75
C GLU A 194 1.54 25.81 12.95
N TYR A 195 1.17 24.83 13.77
CA TYR A 195 -0.20 24.50 14.09
C TYR A 195 -0.38 24.38 15.60
N LYS A 196 -1.54 24.83 16.09
CA LYS A 196 -2.06 24.47 17.41
C LYS A 196 -3.20 23.48 17.25
N PHE A 197 -3.23 22.45 18.07
CA PHE A 197 -4.27 21.42 18.00
C PHE A 197 -4.75 21.01 19.40
N TRP A 198 -5.94 20.44 19.45
CA TRP A 198 -6.55 19.93 20.66
C TRP A 198 -7.32 18.65 20.36
N TYR A 199 -7.02 17.60 21.14
CA TYR A 199 -7.77 16.35 21.13
C TYR A 199 -8.68 16.28 22.36
N PRO A 200 -9.89 15.71 22.23
CA PRO A 200 -10.75 15.44 23.38
C PRO A 200 -10.17 14.32 24.25
N ASP A 201 -10.39 14.40 25.55
CA ASP A 201 -10.08 13.33 26.51
C ASP A 201 -8.60 12.86 26.49
N ASP A 202 -7.68 13.77 26.16
CA ASP A 202 -6.22 13.55 26.07
C ASP A 202 -5.58 13.05 27.37
N GLU A 203 -6.19 13.35 28.53
CA GLU A 203 -5.78 12.78 29.82
C GLU A 203 -6.06 11.27 29.96
N THR A 204 -6.99 10.73 29.16
CA THR A 204 -7.46 9.34 29.30
C THR A 204 -7.32 8.51 28.03
N THR A 205 -6.95 9.13 26.92
CA THR A 205 -6.88 8.48 25.60
C THR A 205 -5.52 8.71 24.96
N GLN A 206 -4.88 7.63 24.54
CA GLN A 206 -3.68 7.70 23.71
C GLN A 206 -4.08 7.69 22.23
N PHE A 207 -3.68 8.73 21.50
CA PHE A 207 -3.99 8.88 20.09
C PHE A 207 -2.89 8.33 19.17
N LEU A 208 -3.25 8.10 17.90
CA LEU A 208 -2.35 7.49 16.90
C LEU A 208 -1.01 8.22 16.77
N TYR A 209 -1.03 9.56 16.74
CA TYR A 209 0.18 10.38 16.57
C TYR A 209 1.15 10.23 17.76
N GLU A 210 0.66 9.88 18.94
CA GLU A 210 1.49 9.64 20.13
C GLU A 210 2.13 8.26 20.09
N THR A 211 1.47 7.31 19.42
CA THR A 211 2.00 5.97 19.21
C THR A 211 3.07 5.96 18.11
N TYR A 212 2.90 6.79 17.06
CA TYR A 212 3.82 6.88 15.92
C TYR A 212 4.19 8.33 15.57
N PRO A 213 4.88 9.05 16.48
CA PRO A 213 5.16 10.48 16.31
C PRO A 213 6.05 10.81 15.12
N GLU A 214 6.87 9.86 14.67
CA GLU A 214 7.78 10.07 13.52
C GLU A 214 7.09 9.90 12.15
N VAL A 215 5.89 9.31 12.12
CA VAL A 215 5.20 8.93 10.86
C VAL A 215 3.84 9.62 10.72
N VAL A 216 3.16 9.85 11.84
CA VAL A 216 1.80 10.40 11.87
C VAL A 216 1.82 11.76 12.56
N SER A 217 1.47 12.80 11.81
CA SER A 217 1.27 14.13 12.41
C SER A 217 -0.01 14.17 13.26
N PRO A 218 -0.05 14.98 14.33
CA PRO A 218 -1.27 15.18 15.11
C PRO A 218 -2.40 15.85 14.30
N ILE A 219 -2.08 16.57 13.22
CA ILE A 219 -3.07 17.24 12.37
C ILE A 219 -3.81 16.22 11.50
N GLU A 220 -3.07 15.31 10.87
CA GLU A 220 -3.64 14.26 10.04
C GLU A 220 -4.26 13.14 10.89
N GLY A 221 -3.57 12.69 11.94
CA GLY A 221 -3.99 11.57 12.77
C GLY A 221 -4.38 10.35 11.93
N VAL A 222 -5.61 9.87 12.11
CA VAL A 222 -6.14 8.71 11.34
C VAL A 222 -6.39 8.99 9.85
N LEU A 223 -6.28 10.25 9.41
CA LEU A 223 -6.37 10.63 8.00
C LEU A 223 -5.04 10.49 7.25
N ASN A 224 -3.93 10.25 7.97
CA ASN A 224 -2.63 10.01 7.36
C ASN A 224 -2.72 8.85 6.36
N GLU A 225 -2.29 9.07 5.11
CA GLU A 225 -2.54 8.10 4.05
C GLU A 225 -1.76 6.80 4.22
N HIS A 226 -0.57 6.84 4.85
CA HIS A 226 0.20 5.62 5.19
C HIS A 226 -0.57 4.76 6.18
N PHE A 227 -1.21 5.38 7.18
CA PHE A 227 -2.08 4.69 8.12
C PHE A 227 -3.28 4.06 7.40
N ILE A 228 -3.96 4.80 6.51
CA ILE A 228 -5.10 4.28 5.73
C ILE A 228 -4.68 3.07 4.88
N VAL A 229 -3.55 3.17 4.18
CA VAL A 229 -2.97 2.06 3.40
C VAL A 229 -2.64 0.87 4.30
N TRP A 230 -2.11 1.09 5.50
CA TRP A 230 -1.82 0.04 6.47
C TRP A 230 -3.09 -0.69 6.94
N MET A 231 -4.13 0.05 7.30
CA MET A 231 -5.39 -0.46 7.83
C MET A 231 -6.14 -1.36 6.86
N ARG A 232 -5.85 -1.28 5.55
CA ARG A 232 -6.35 -2.23 4.55
C ARG A 232 -5.54 -3.54 4.60
N THR A 233 -6.04 -4.51 5.35
CA THR A 233 -5.39 -5.82 5.55
C THR A 233 -5.14 -6.58 4.25
N ALA A 234 -3.95 -7.15 4.09
CA ALA A 234 -3.61 -8.02 2.97
C ALA A 234 -4.15 -9.45 3.16
N GLY A 235 -4.47 -10.11 2.05
CA GLY A 235 -4.98 -11.49 2.05
C GLY A 235 -3.91 -12.59 2.15
N LEU A 236 -2.63 -12.23 1.96
CA LEU A 236 -1.48 -13.15 1.95
C LEU A 236 -0.41 -12.67 2.94
N PRO A 237 0.44 -13.58 3.48
CA PRO A 237 1.50 -13.22 4.42
C PRO A 237 2.68 -12.49 3.77
N ARG A 238 2.78 -12.56 2.45
CA ARG A 238 3.66 -11.73 1.64
C ARG A 238 2.81 -10.73 0.88
N PHE A 239 3.00 -9.46 1.18
CA PHE A 239 2.22 -8.39 0.58
C PHE A 239 3.06 -7.14 0.41
N ARG A 240 2.62 -6.27 -0.48
CA ARG A 240 3.18 -4.93 -0.64
C ARG A 240 2.11 -3.88 -0.39
N LYS A 241 2.55 -2.73 0.09
CA LYS A 241 1.71 -1.56 0.36
C LYS A 241 2.36 -0.34 -0.28
N LEU A 242 1.52 0.51 -0.86
CA LEU A 242 1.97 1.71 -1.55
C LEU A 242 2.53 2.69 -0.52
N TYR A 243 3.74 3.18 -0.77
CA TYR A 243 4.38 4.19 0.07
C TYR A 243 4.38 5.56 -0.62
N GLY A 244 4.71 5.60 -1.90
CA GLY A 244 4.75 6.85 -2.65
C GLY A 244 4.62 6.65 -4.14
N ARG A 245 4.41 7.75 -4.86
CA ARG A 245 4.37 7.82 -6.32
C ARG A 245 5.37 8.83 -6.85
N ILE A 246 5.96 8.51 -7.98
CA ILE A 246 6.86 9.38 -8.74
C ILE A 246 6.14 9.65 -10.06
N ASP A 247 5.86 10.92 -10.31
CA ASP A 247 5.09 11.36 -11.49
C ASP A 247 6.03 11.77 -12.65
N GLU A 248 7.34 11.79 -12.40
CA GLU A 248 8.40 11.99 -13.36
C GLU A 248 8.76 10.70 -14.11
N GLN A 249 9.22 10.85 -15.36
CA GLN A 249 9.80 9.74 -16.11
C GLN A 249 11.23 9.44 -15.64
N ILE A 250 11.59 8.16 -15.62
CA ILE A 250 12.94 7.71 -15.23
C ILE A 250 13.60 7.11 -16.47
N GLU A 251 14.70 7.74 -16.89
CA GLU A 251 15.50 7.29 -18.03
C GLU A 251 16.49 6.20 -17.58
N ALA A 252 16.86 5.31 -18.49
CA ALA A 252 17.90 4.32 -18.23
C ALA A 252 19.24 4.71 -18.88
N PRO A 253 20.40 4.52 -18.23
CA PRO A 253 20.56 4.04 -16.85
C PRO A 253 20.45 5.18 -15.81
N GLN A 254 19.76 4.94 -14.70
CA GLN A 254 19.67 5.87 -13.57
C GLN A 254 19.72 5.11 -12.24
N VAL A 255 20.30 5.71 -11.20
CA VAL A 255 20.32 5.11 -9.85
C VAL A 255 19.40 5.91 -8.95
N LEU A 256 18.39 5.24 -8.40
CA LEU A 256 17.52 5.81 -7.37
C LEU A 256 18.06 5.46 -5.99
N THR A 257 18.36 6.49 -5.20
CA THR A 257 18.81 6.37 -3.81
C THR A 257 17.66 6.68 -2.87
N PHE A 258 17.38 5.75 -1.96
CA PHE A 258 16.39 5.89 -0.90
C PHE A 258 17.09 5.81 0.45
N ASN A 259 16.87 6.81 1.30
CA ASN A 259 17.27 6.75 2.70
C ASN A 259 16.12 6.17 3.51
N ILE A 260 16.36 5.06 4.19
CA ILE A 260 15.37 4.35 5.00
C ILE A 260 15.79 4.44 6.47
N THR A 261 14.96 5.06 7.30
CA THR A 261 15.08 4.98 8.76
C THR A 261 14.35 3.74 9.25
N ALA A 262 15.12 2.76 9.74
CA ALA A 262 14.62 1.44 10.05
C ALA A 262 14.07 1.37 11.49
N ASN A 263 12.75 1.35 11.63
CA ASN A 263 12.03 1.36 12.91
C ASN A 263 11.21 0.08 13.14
N PHE A 264 10.75 -0.56 12.07
CA PHE A 264 9.85 -1.71 12.11
C PHE A 264 10.64 -3.01 12.26
N PHE A 265 10.65 -3.58 13.47
CA PHE A 265 11.41 -4.78 13.76
C PHE A 265 10.75 -6.05 13.21
N VAL A 266 11.51 -6.87 12.47
CA VAL A 266 11.04 -8.12 11.86
C VAL A 266 11.73 -9.38 12.38
N GLY A 267 12.71 -9.24 13.27
CA GLY A 267 13.54 -10.35 13.74
C GLY A 267 12.76 -11.43 14.50
N ASP A 268 11.79 -11.03 15.33
CA ASP A 268 11.05 -11.95 16.21
C ASP A 268 10.20 -12.99 15.46
N PHE A 269 9.78 -12.67 14.25
CA PHE A 269 8.95 -13.54 13.43
C PHE A 269 9.64 -13.97 12.13
N SER A 270 10.96 -13.79 12.03
CA SER A 270 11.73 -14.10 10.82
C SER A 270 11.10 -13.47 9.57
N GLY A 271 10.70 -12.21 9.69
CA GLY A 271 10.14 -11.43 8.58
C GLY A 271 11.23 -10.87 7.67
N GLU A 272 10.80 -10.39 6.51
CA GLU A 272 11.68 -9.71 5.56
C GLU A 272 11.04 -8.40 5.11
N LYS A 273 11.86 -7.37 4.91
CA LYS A 273 11.43 -6.08 4.35
C LYS A 273 12.13 -5.81 3.03
N SER A 274 11.38 -5.36 2.04
CA SER A 274 11.94 -5.00 0.73
C SER A 274 11.33 -3.73 0.19
N LEU A 275 12.14 -2.95 -0.51
CA LEU A 275 11.70 -1.81 -1.30
C LEU A 275 11.43 -2.29 -2.73
N VAL A 276 10.29 -1.90 -3.30
CA VAL A 276 9.88 -2.28 -4.65
C VAL A 276 9.50 -1.03 -5.43
N VAL A 277 10.11 -0.83 -6.59
CA VAL A 277 9.79 0.28 -7.51
C VAL A 277 9.24 -0.33 -8.79
N SER A 278 8.01 0.02 -9.16
CA SER A 278 7.32 -0.57 -10.31
C SER A 278 6.44 0.45 -11.02
N ASN A 279 6.40 0.43 -12.35
CA ASN A 279 5.32 1.08 -13.09
C ASN A 279 4.10 0.14 -13.16
N LEU A 280 2.94 0.68 -13.57
CA LEU A 280 1.73 -0.13 -13.79
C LEU A 280 1.42 -0.22 -15.29
N SER A 281 0.97 -1.40 -15.69
CA SER A 281 0.28 -1.59 -16.97
C SER A 281 -1.21 -1.31 -16.82
N LEU A 282 -1.96 -1.37 -17.93
CA LEU A 282 -3.42 -1.29 -17.90
C LEU A 282 -4.05 -2.38 -17.02
N MET A 283 -3.42 -3.55 -16.93
CA MET A 283 -3.89 -4.67 -16.12
C MET A 283 -3.29 -4.67 -14.71
N GLY A 284 -2.66 -3.56 -14.31
CA GLY A 284 -1.97 -3.41 -13.04
C GLY A 284 -0.50 -3.85 -13.12
N ALA A 285 0.01 -4.36 -12.01
CA ALA A 285 1.42 -4.70 -11.86
C ALA A 285 1.79 -6.02 -12.55
N ARG A 286 3.08 -6.36 -12.52
CA ARG A 286 3.64 -7.55 -13.17
C ARG A 286 3.02 -8.82 -12.60
N ASN A 287 2.15 -9.45 -13.37
CA ASN A 287 1.54 -10.73 -13.02
C ASN A 287 1.37 -11.62 -14.26
N PRO A 288 2.31 -12.55 -14.55
CA PRO A 288 2.22 -13.42 -15.71
C PRO A 288 1.18 -14.54 -15.56
N TYR A 289 0.72 -14.83 -14.33
CA TYR A 289 -0.17 -15.97 -14.07
C TYR A 289 -1.49 -15.88 -14.81
N LEU A 290 -2.08 -14.68 -14.92
CA LEU A 290 -3.34 -14.49 -15.64
C LEU A 290 -3.18 -14.87 -17.11
N GLY A 291 -2.11 -14.39 -17.76
CA GLY A 291 -1.80 -14.71 -19.16
C GLY A 291 -1.54 -16.20 -19.37
N ILE A 292 -0.75 -16.83 -18.49
CA ILE A 292 -0.48 -18.27 -18.52
C ILE A 292 -1.78 -19.08 -18.37
N ALA A 293 -2.67 -18.67 -17.46
CA ALA A 293 -3.95 -19.34 -17.24
C ALA A 293 -4.86 -19.27 -18.48
N TYR A 294 -4.95 -18.12 -19.14
CA TYR A 294 -5.71 -17.97 -20.39
C TYR A 294 -5.13 -18.82 -21.53
N ILE A 295 -3.80 -18.88 -21.68
CA ILE A 295 -3.14 -19.72 -22.69
C ILE A 295 -3.38 -21.21 -22.40
N ALA A 296 -3.28 -21.63 -21.14
CA ALA A 296 -3.54 -23.00 -20.73
C ALA A 296 -5.01 -23.41 -20.99
N LEU A 297 -5.97 -22.57 -20.62
CA LEU A 297 -7.39 -22.83 -20.84
C LEU A 297 -7.75 -22.81 -22.34
N GLY A 298 -7.22 -21.83 -23.08
CA GLY A 298 -7.38 -21.71 -24.52
C GLY A 298 -6.84 -22.94 -25.27
N SER A 299 -5.62 -23.38 -24.95
CA SER A 299 -5.02 -24.58 -25.55
C SER A 299 -5.79 -25.86 -25.21
N LEU A 300 -6.27 -26.01 -23.97
CA LEU A 300 -7.10 -27.14 -23.57
C LEU A 300 -8.44 -27.17 -24.34
N SER A 301 -9.12 -26.03 -24.44
CA SER A 301 -10.38 -25.93 -25.19
C SER A 301 -10.20 -26.23 -26.67
N LEU A 302 -9.10 -25.75 -27.28
CA LEU A 302 -8.77 -26.03 -28.68
C LEU A 302 -8.51 -27.52 -28.91
N ALA A 303 -7.78 -28.17 -28.01
CA ALA A 303 -7.51 -29.61 -28.07
C ALA A 303 -8.81 -30.43 -28.00
N ILE A 304 -9.72 -30.06 -27.09
CA ILE A 304 -11.04 -30.69 -26.97
C ILE A 304 -11.88 -30.45 -28.23
N GLY A 305 -11.89 -29.23 -28.76
CA GLY A 305 -12.59 -28.87 -29.99
C GLY A 305 -12.08 -29.67 -31.21
N LEU A 306 -10.76 -29.80 -31.35
CA LEU A 306 -10.13 -30.62 -32.39
C LEU A 306 -10.48 -32.11 -32.23
N ALA A 307 -10.49 -32.65 -31.00
CA ALA A 307 -10.89 -34.02 -30.75
C ALA A 307 -12.35 -34.28 -31.16
N PHE A 308 -13.27 -33.36 -30.84
CA PHE A 308 -14.66 -33.45 -31.30
C PHE A 308 -14.79 -33.31 -32.82
N LEU A 309 -14.02 -32.42 -33.44
CA LEU A 309 -14.00 -32.24 -34.89
C LEU A 309 -13.53 -33.52 -35.59
N ILE A 310 -12.41 -34.11 -35.15
CA ILE A 310 -11.89 -35.38 -35.67
C ILE A 310 -12.94 -36.47 -35.52
N LYS A 311 -13.56 -36.61 -34.34
CA LYS A 311 -14.62 -37.60 -34.11
C LYS A 311 -15.83 -37.39 -35.02
N HIS A 312 -16.24 -36.14 -35.25
CA HIS A 312 -17.36 -35.80 -36.12
C HIS A 312 -17.07 -36.12 -37.59
N LEU A 313 -15.85 -35.85 -38.05
CA LEU A 313 -15.42 -36.14 -39.42
C LEU A 313 -15.20 -37.64 -39.66
N SER A 314 -14.64 -38.38 -38.68
CA SER A 314 -14.38 -39.82 -38.82
C SER A 314 -15.64 -40.68 -38.62
N ASN A 315 -16.58 -40.28 -37.75
CA ASN A 315 -17.80 -41.03 -37.44
C ASN A 315 -19.04 -40.12 -37.43
N PRO A 316 -19.46 -39.59 -38.59
CA PRO A 316 -20.62 -38.71 -38.68
C PRO A 316 -21.90 -39.50 -38.36
N ARG A 317 -22.58 -39.14 -37.26
CA ARG A 317 -23.93 -39.65 -36.96
C ARG A 317 -24.96 -38.80 -37.69
N LYS A 318 -25.98 -39.42 -38.27
CA LYS A 318 -27.14 -38.69 -38.79
C LYS A 318 -27.96 -38.13 -37.63
N LEU A 319 -28.20 -36.82 -37.64
CA LEU A 319 -29.10 -36.16 -36.70
C LEU A 319 -30.53 -36.71 -36.90
N GLY A 320 -31.20 -37.11 -35.81
CA GLY A 320 -32.59 -37.59 -35.84
C GLY A 320 -32.80 -39.07 -36.20
N ASP A 321 -31.76 -39.92 -36.18
CA ASP A 321 -31.91 -41.35 -36.46
C ASP A 321 -32.58 -42.08 -35.27
N THR A 322 -33.83 -42.51 -35.46
CA THR A 322 -34.65 -43.18 -34.43
C THR A 322 -34.15 -44.58 -34.06
N ARG A 323 -33.22 -45.15 -34.84
CA ARG A 323 -32.64 -46.49 -34.57
C ARG A 323 -31.76 -46.55 -33.33
N PHE A 324 -31.31 -45.40 -32.81
CA PHE A 324 -30.55 -45.31 -31.57
C PHE A 324 -31.42 -45.04 -30.34
N LEU A 325 -32.75 -44.89 -30.51
CA LEU A 325 -33.66 -44.76 -29.39
C LEU A 325 -33.80 -46.12 -28.72
N VAL A 326 -33.40 -46.18 -27.45
CA VAL A 326 -33.60 -47.37 -26.60
C VAL A 326 -34.83 -47.07 -25.73
N TRP A 327 -35.89 -47.87 -25.88
CA TRP A 327 -37.04 -47.83 -24.99
C TRP A 327 -37.23 -49.19 -24.33
N LYS A 328 -37.84 -49.19 -23.13
CA LYS A 328 -38.29 -50.45 -22.49
C LYS A 328 -39.48 -50.97 -23.28
N ASP A 329 -39.39 -52.18 -23.81
CA ASP A 329 -40.57 -52.90 -24.28
C ASP A 329 -41.44 -53.24 -23.07
N THR A 330 -42.59 -52.58 -22.95
CA THR A 330 -43.70 -53.05 -22.11
C THR A 330 -44.35 -54.24 -22.78
N THR A 331 -43.75 -55.42 -22.62
CA THR A 331 -44.45 -56.70 -22.76
C THR A 331 -44.32 -57.44 -21.44
N LEU A 332 -45.32 -57.23 -20.57
CA LEU A 332 -45.73 -58.16 -19.52
C LEU A 332 -47.00 -58.85 -19.97
#